data_AF-A0A7U4H6Q3-F1
#
_entry.id   AF-A0A7U4H6Q3-F1
#
_cell.length_a   1.000
_cell.length_b   1.000
_cell.length_c   1.000
_cell.angle_alpha   90.00
_cell.angle_beta   90.00
_cell.angle_gamma   90.00
#
_symmetry.space_group_name_H-M   'P 1'
#
loop_
_entity.id
_entity.type
_entity.pdbx_description
1 polymer ?
#
loop_
_entity_poly.entity_id
_entity_poly.type
_entity_poly.pdbx_seq_one_letter_code
_entity_poly.pdbx_strand_id
1 'polypeptide(L)'
;MTSFLDTLAERGIKADFAPGFTLDLEPADPALESEAVETAKNADVVLMFLGLPEAAESEGFDRDTLDMPAKQIALLEQVAATNQNVVVVLSNGSVVSVAPWAKNAKGILESWLLGQSGGPALADVIFGQVSPSGKLAQSIPLDINDDPSMLNWPGEEGHVDYGEGVFVGYRYYDTYGKVVDYPFGYGLSYATFEIADVAAAKTGANTATVTATVTNTSDVAAAGELTKLPDNAMMRMFLNSMPINSLSTLLGEGGKKIAKFMVDEYAKLAK
;
A
#
# COMPACT_ATOMS: atom_id res chain seq x y z
N MET A 1 2.38 -7.19 22.20
CA MET A 1 2.62 -6.80 20.80
C MET A 1 4.10 -7.06 20.56
N THR A 2 4.46 -7.87 19.56
CA THR A 2 5.86 -8.20 19.27
C THR A 2 6.33 -7.33 18.12
N SER A 3 7.38 -6.52 18.34
CA SER A 3 7.93 -5.67 17.28
C SER A 3 8.61 -6.52 16.19
N PHE A 4 8.99 -5.90 15.07
CA PHE A 4 9.77 -6.60 14.05
C PHE A 4 11.13 -7.07 14.60
N LEU A 5 11.83 -6.23 15.37
CA LEU A 5 13.11 -6.58 16.00
C LEU A 5 12.97 -7.75 16.98
N ASP A 6 11.95 -7.72 17.83
CA ASP A 6 11.66 -8.83 18.75
C ASP A 6 11.34 -10.12 17.98
N THR A 7 10.59 -10.00 16.88
CA THR A 7 10.28 -11.13 15.99
C THR A 7 11.56 -11.74 15.39
N LEU A 8 12.52 -10.91 14.97
CA LEU A 8 13.81 -11.41 14.46
C LEU A 8 14.58 -12.17 15.54
N ALA A 9 14.65 -11.59 16.75
CA ALA A 9 15.33 -12.19 17.89
C ALA A 9 14.70 -13.54 18.29
N GLU A 10 13.37 -13.60 18.37
CA GLU A 10 12.61 -14.82 18.65
C GLU A 10 12.83 -15.91 17.59
N ARG A 11 13.03 -15.52 16.32
CA ARG A 11 13.34 -16.42 15.20
C ARG A 11 14.83 -16.78 15.09
N GLY A 12 15.68 -16.26 15.98
CA GLY A 12 17.13 -16.49 15.94
C GLY A 12 17.84 -15.81 14.77
N ILE A 13 17.21 -14.81 14.14
CA ILE A 13 17.78 -14.00 13.07
C ILE A 13 18.60 -12.88 13.70
N LYS A 14 19.90 -12.86 13.43
CA LYS A 14 20.79 -11.78 13.90
C LYS A 14 20.65 -10.58 12.99
N ALA A 15 20.40 -9.42 13.59
CA ALA A 15 20.40 -8.13 12.91
C ALA A 15 21.03 -7.08 13.82
N ASP A 16 21.82 -6.19 13.24
CA ASP A 16 22.27 -4.98 13.91
C ASP A 16 21.18 -3.91 13.79
N PHE A 17 20.93 -3.17 14.89
CA PHE A 17 19.90 -2.15 14.94
C PHE A 17 20.52 -0.79 15.25
N ALA A 18 20.11 0.22 14.48
CA ALA A 18 20.38 1.62 14.74
C ALA A 18 19.07 2.42 14.57
N PRO A 19 18.72 3.33 15.50
CA PRO A 19 17.49 4.11 15.40
C PRO A 19 17.44 5.02 14.17
N GLY A 20 18.57 5.68 13.86
CA GLY A 20 18.70 6.60 12.72
C GLY A 20 18.02 7.97 12.92
N PHE A 21 16.79 7.99 13.43
CA PHE A 21 16.02 9.20 13.68
C PHE A 21 15.03 9.01 14.84
N THR A 22 14.50 10.13 15.35
CA THR A 22 13.42 10.17 16.34
C THR A 22 12.04 10.32 15.67
N LEU A 23 10.98 9.88 16.35
CA LEU A 23 9.59 9.95 15.85
C LEU A 23 8.89 11.28 16.18
N ASP A 24 9.58 12.23 16.80
CA ASP A 24 9.09 13.58 17.01
C ASP A 24 9.33 14.47 15.78
N LEU A 25 8.86 15.71 15.85
CA LEU A 25 9.06 16.72 14.81
C LEU A 25 10.39 17.48 14.95
N GLU A 26 11.26 17.06 15.88
CA GLU A 26 12.56 17.70 16.06
C GLU A 26 13.45 17.47 14.81
N PRO A 27 14.42 18.37 14.56
CA PRO A 27 15.38 18.21 13.48
C PRO A 27 16.16 16.88 13.55
N ALA A 28 16.84 16.54 12.45
CA ALA A 28 17.71 15.37 12.41
C ALA A 28 18.80 15.43 13.51
N ASP A 29 19.09 14.29 14.12
CA ASP A 29 20.19 14.12 15.09
C ASP A 29 21.41 13.52 14.37
N PRO A 30 22.49 14.29 14.15
CA PRO A 30 23.67 13.82 13.43
C PRO A 30 24.33 12.58 14.07
N ALA A 31 24.17 12.38 15.38
CA ALA A 31 24.73 11.21 16.06
C ALA A 31 23.99 9.94 15.67
N LEU A 32 22.64 9.99 15.64
CA LEU A 32 21.81 8.87 15.20
C LEU A 32 22.00 8.57 13.71
N GLU A 33 22.11 9.61 12.87
CA GLU A 33 22.36 9.42 11.45
C GLU A 33 23.70 8.72 11.21
N SER A 34 24.76 9.18 11.88
CA SER A 34 26.10 8.60 11.76
C SER A 34 26.14 7.14 12.22
N GLU A 35 25.48 6.81 13.33
CA GLU A 35 25.38 5.43 13.84
C GLU A 35 24.68 4.51 12.82
N ALA A 36 23.56 4.96 12.25
CA ALA A 36 22.82 4.18 11.26
C ALA A 36 23.61 3.97 9.96
N VAL A 37 24.34 4.99 9.50
CA VAL A 37 25.22 4.89 8.33
C VAL A 37 26.37 3.91 8.59
N GLU A 38 27.03 3.96 9.75
CA GLU A 38 28.09 3.00 10.09
C GLU A 38 27.56 1.57 10.20
N THR A 39 26.37 1.40 10.79
CA THR A 39 25.71 0.09 10.92
C THR A 39 25.40 -0.50 9.55
N ALA A 40 24.93 0.32 8.61
CA ALA A 40 24.58 -0.11 7.27
C ALA A 40 25.78 -0.55 6.41
N LYS A 41 26.98 0.02 6.62
CA LYS A 41 28.17 -0.24 5.78
C LYS A 41 28.58 -1.71 5.69
N ASN A 42 28.41 -2.46 6.77
CA ASN A 42 28.89 -3.85 6.87
C ASN A 42 27.75 -4.87 6.72
N ALA A 43 26.52 -4.43 6.44
CA ALA A 43 25.37 -5.30 6.29
C ALA A 43 25.22 -5.79 4.84
N ASP A 44 24.79 -7.05 4.66
CA ASP A 44 24.47 -7.57 3.33
C ASP A 44 23.24 -6.88 2.71
N VAL A 45 22.27 -6.53 3.57
CA VAL A 45 21.00 -5.87 3.24
C VAL A 45 20.61 -4.93 4.37
N VAL A 46 20.02 -3.79 4.03
CA VAL A 46 19.47 -2.82 4.97
C VAL A 46 17.94 -2.85 4.88
N LEU A 47 17.27 -3.16 6.00
CA LEU A 47 15.82 -3.03 6.14
C LEU A 47 15.54 -1.69 6.83
N MET A 48 15.10 -0.69 6.07
CA MET A 48 14.88 0.66 6.57
C MET A 48 13.39 0.91 6.78
N PHE A 49 12.97 1.08 8.03
CA PHE A 49 11.58 1.34 8.39
C PHE A 49 11.33 2.84 8.40
N LEU A 50 10.55 3.32 7.43
CA LEU A 50 10.21 4.73 7.24
C LEU A 50 8.70 4.91 7.31
N GLY A 51 8.24 6.15 7.42
CA GLY A 51 6.81 6.43 7.44
C GLY A 51 6.43 7.70 8.18
N LEU A 52 5.17 7.77 8.55
CA LEU A 52 4.62 8.91 9.28
C LEU A 52 4.63 8.60 10.79
N PRO A 53 5.22 9.47 11.62
CA PRO A 53 5.02 9.39 13.07
C PRO A 53 3.59 9.77 13.44
N GLU A 54 3.16 9.40 14.66
CA GLU A 54 1.81 9.70 15.17
C GLU A 54 1.43 11.19 15.02
N ALA A 55 2.36 12.10 15.32
CA ALA A 55 2.13 13.54 15.18
C ALA A 55 1.83 13.99 13.74
N ALA A 56 2.30 13.25 12.73
CA ALA A 56 2.06 13.55 11.32
C ALA A 56 0.71 13.01 10.81
N GLU A 57 0.01 12.20 11.58
CA GLU A 57 -1.33 11.66 11.28
C GLU A 57 -2.29 11.90 12.47
N SER A 58 -2.22 13.11 13.04
CA SER A 58 -2.98 13.49 14.23
C SER A 58 -4.49 13.41 14.02
N GLU A 59 -5.20 12.76 14.95
CA GLU A 59 -6.66 12.63 14.92
C GLU A 59 -7.34 14.01 14.86
N GLY A 60 -8.30 14.15 13.94
CA GLY A 60 -9.08 15.38 13.78
C GLY A 60 -8.41 16.44 12.91
N PHE A 61 -7.27 16.13 12.28
CA PHE A 61 -6.58 17.03 11.37
C PHE A 61 -6.30 16.35 10.03
N ASP A 62 -6.29 17.18 8.99
CA ASP A 62 -5.81 16.82 7.67
C ASP A 62 -4.32 17.11 7.54
N ARG A 63 -3.64 16.38 6.66
CA ARG A 63 -2.24 16.62 6.32
C ARG A 63 -2.11 17.69 5.24
N ASP A 64 -1.08 18.51 5.35
CA ASP A 64 -0.74 19.54 4.36
C ASP A 64 0.25 19.04 3.28
N THR A 65 0.80 17.83 3.44
CA THR A 65 1.74 17.23 2.48
C THR A 65 1.64 15.71 2.42
N LEU A 66 1.93 15.14 1.25
CA LEU A 66 2.13 13.71 1.06
C LEU A 66 3.52 13.23 1.50
N ASP A 67 4.47 14.13 1.71
CA ASP A 67 5.86 13.75 1.98
C ASP A 67 6.02 13.15 3.38
N MET A 68 6.94 12.18 3.49
CA MET A 68 7.45 11.75 4.80
C MET A 68 8.38 12.82 5.39
N PRO A 69 8.66 12.80 6.71
CA PRO A 69 9.58 13.75 7.33
C PRO A 69 10.94 13.80 6.62
N ALA A 70 11.38 15.01 6.25
CA ALA A 70 12.60 15.19 5.45
C ALA A 70 13.86 14.57 6.08
N LYS A 71 13.94 14.48 7.42
CA LYS A 71 15.04 13.81 8.13
C LYS A 71 15.16 12.31 7.78
N GLN A 72 14.03 11.64 7.54
CA GLN A 72 14.04 10.24 7.13
C GLN A 72 14.58 10.08 5.70
N ILE A 73 14.22 11.00 4.80
CA ILE A 73 14.69 10.99 3.40
C ILE A 73 16.19 11.30 3.33
N ALA A 74 16.66 12.30 4.08
CA ALA A 74 18.08 12.62 4.18
C ALA A 74 18.89 11.43 4.70
N LEU A 75 18.41 10.74 5.74
CA LEU A 75 19.07 9.54 6.23
C LEU A 75 19.10 8.41 5.19
N LEU A 76 17.99 8.18 4.46
CA LEU A 76 17.94 7.17 3.41
C LEU A 76 18.99 7.46 2.33
N GLU A 77 19.16 8.71 1.92
CA GLU A 77 20.20 9.11 0.96
C GLU A 77 21.61 8.83 1.49
N GLN A 78 21.89 9.15 2.76
CA GLN A 78 23.18 8.88 3.40
C GLN A 78 23.48 7.37 3.49
N VAL A 79 22.48 6.58 3.88
CA VAL A 79 22.58 5.11 3.98
C VAL A 79 22.80 4.50 2.60
N ALA A 80 21.99 4.88 1.60
CA ALA A 80 22.07 4.36 0.23
C ALA A 80 23.40 4.69 -0.46
N ALA A 81 24.05 5.80 -0.07
CA ALA A 81 25.38 6.16 -0.54
C ALA A 81 26.49 5.20 -0.04
N THR A 82 26.27 4.50 1.08
CA THR A 82 27.22 3.56 1.67
C THR A 82 26.86 2.10 1.44
N ASN A 83 25.57 1.79 1.32
CA ASN A 83 25.07 0.46 1.01
C ASN A 83 23.89 0.55 0.03
N GLN A 84 24.04 -0.01 -1.16
CA GLN A 84 22.99 0.06 -2.19
C GLN A 84 21.90 -1.01 -2.02
N ASN A 85 22.05 -1.97 -1.10
CA ASN A 85 21.07 -3.03 -0.86
C ASN A 85 20.02 -2.61 0.18
N VAL A 86 19.33 -1.50 -0.08
CA VAL A 86 18.30 -0.97 0.82
C VAL A 86 16.92 -1.47 0.40
N VAL A 87 16.16 -1.98 1.36
CA VAL A 87 14.72 -2.24 1.26
C VAL A 87 14.01 -1.30 2.24
N VAL A 88 13.14 -0.45 1.73
CA VAL A 88 12.32 0.45 2.56
C VAL A 88 11.00 -0.23 2.89
N VAL A 89 10.62 -0.24 4.17
CA VAL A 89 9.32 -0.70 4.66
C VAL A 89 8.56 0.51 5.20
N LEU A 90 7.40 0.80 4.60
CA LEU A 90 6.61 1.99 4.91
C LEU A 90 5.54 1.71 5.97
N SER A 91 5.41 2.60 6.94
CA SER A 91 4.33 2.62 7.95
C SER A 91 3.58 3.96 7.92
N ASN A 92 2.38 3.95 7.36
CA ASN A 92 1.56 5.16 7.17
C ASN A 92 0.07 4.77 7.10
N GLY A 93 -0.81 5.60 7.64
CA GLY A 93 -2.26 5.41 7.58
C GLY A 93 -2.87 5.80 6.24
N SER A 94 -2.30 6.80 5.57
CA SER A 94 -2.69 7.24 4.22
C SER A 94 -1.48 7.31 3.28
N VAL A 95 -1.71 7.67 2.03
CA VAL A 95 -0.66 7.75 0.99
C VAL A 95 0.47 8.69 1.41
N VAL A 96 1.70 8.25 1.13
CA VAL A 96 2.91 9.09 1.13
C VAL A 96 3.53 9.12 -0.27
N SER A 97 4.22 10.21 -0.61
CA SER A 97 4.96 10.30 -1.88
C SER A 97 6.10 9.27 -1.90
N VAL A 98 6.31 8.57 -3.02
CA VAL A 98 7.38 7.55 -3.15
C VAL A 98 8.46 7.97 -4.15
N ALA A 99 8.09 8.48 -5.32
CA ALA A 99 8.99 8.89 -6.40
C ALA A 99 10.22 9.73 -5.98
N PRO A 100 10.12 10.72 -5.05
CA PRO A 100 11.26 11.58 -4.70
C PRO A 100 12.49 10.83 -4.19
N TRP A 101 12.29 9.69 -3.52
CA TRP A 101 13.35 8.95 -2.82
C TRP A 101 13.48 7.50 -3.29
N ALA A 102 12.55 6.98 -4.09
CA ALA A 102 12.53 5.59 -4.56
C ALA A 102 13.85 5.12 -5.20
N LYS A 103 14.58 6.02 -5.87
CA LYS A 103 15.90 5.72 -6.48
C LYS A 103 16.95 5.20 -5.47
N ASN A 104 16.77 5.47 -4.19
CA ASN A 104 17.68 5.09 -3.11
C ASN A 104 17.31 3.73 -2.48
N ALA A 105 16.25 3.07 -2.96
CA ALA A 105 15.78 1.78 -2.46
C ALA A 105 15.66 0.76 -3.61
N LYS A 106 16.16 -0.47 -3.41
CA LYS A 106 15.98 -1.58 -4.35
C LYS A 106 14.64 -2.29 -4.18
N GLY A 107 14.09 -2.26 -2.98
CA GLY A 107 12.76 -2.79 -2.67
C GLY A 107 11.97 -1.78 -1.84
N ILE A 108 10.67 -1.69 -2.08
CA ILE A 108 9.75 -0.84 -1.32
C ILE A 108 8.56 -1.71 -0.96
N LEU A 109 8.30 -1.86 0.34
CA LEU A 109 7.17 -2.58 0.89
C LEU A 109 6.22 -1.58 1.58
N GLU A 110 5.14 -1.23 0.90
CA GLU A 110 4.02 -0.52 1.50
C GLU A 110 3.25 -1.47 2.42
N SER A 111 3.30 -1.20 3.72
CA SER A 111 2.73 -2.07 4.75
C SER A 111 1.58 -1.43 5.52
N TRP A 112 1.30 -0.15 5.32
CA TRP A 112 0.27 0.62 5.99
C TRP A 112 0.38 0.51 7.52
N LEU A 113 -0.76 0.43 8.23
CA LEU A 113 -0.85 0.14 9.66
C LEU A 113 -1.34 -1.29 9.88
N LEU A 114 -0.42 -2.17 10.28
CA LEU A 114 -0.64 -3.63 10.35
C LEU A 114 -1.30 -4.15 11.64
N GLY A 115 -1.55 -3.27 12.60
CA GLY A 115 -2.04 -3.65 13.93
C GLY A 115 -1.06 -4.53 14.72
N GLN A 116 -1.57 -5.25 15.72
CA GLN A 116 -0.74 -5.91 16.74
C GLN A 116 0.15 -7.07 16.24
N SER A 117 -0.11 -7.58 15.03
CA SER A 117 0.63 -8.69 14.42
C SER A 117 1.57 -8.22 13.30
N GLY A 118 1.85 -6.91 13.22
CA GLY A 118 2.67 -6.33 12.16
C GLY A 118 4.09 -6.88 12.10
N GLY A 119 4.80 -6.98 13.24
CA GLY A 119 6.15 -7.52 13.30
C GLY A 119 6.25 -8.95 12.71
N PRO A 120 5.47 -9.92 13.21
CA PRO A 120 5.40 -11.27 12.63
C PRO A 120 5.02 -11.31 11.15
N ALA A 121 4.00 -10.54 10.74
CA ALA A 121 3.54 -10.52 9.35
C ALA A 121 4.62 -9.99 8.39
N LEU A 122 5.31 -8.92 8.78
CA LEU A 122 6.43 -8.37 8.02
C LEU A 122 7.57 -9.37 7.89
N ALA A 123 7.90 -10.10 8.96
CA ALA A 123 8.94 -11.12 8.90
C ALA A 123 8.55 -12.27 7.96
N ASP A 124 7.30 -12.70 7.94
CA ASP A 124 6.84 -13.75 7.03
C ASP A 124 6.97 -13.31 5.55
N VAL A 125 6.66 -12.04 5.25
CA VAL A 125 6.76 -11.48 3.90
C VAL A 125 8.21 -11.22 3.50
N ILE A 126 9.00 -10.54 4.34
CA ILE A 126 10.38 -10.13 4.02
C ILE A 126 11.28 -11.36 3.83
N PHE A 127 11.11 -12.40 4.65
CA PHE A 127 11.89 -13.64 4.53
C PHE A 127 11.24 -14.70 3.63
N GLY A 128 10.19 -14.34 2.87
CA GLY A 128 9.60 -15.19 1.84
C GLY A 128 8.89 -16.44 2.35
N GLN A 129 8.48 -16.48 3.63
CA GLN A 129 7.58 -17.52 4.12
C GLN A 129 6.21 -17.44 3.42
N VAL A 130 5.80 -16.21 3.07
CA VAL A 130 4.69 -15.94 2.18
C VAL A 130 5.09 -14.85 1.17
N SER A 131 4.55 -14.92 -0.06
CA SER A 131 4.68 -13.83 -1.02
C SER A 131 3.77 -12.66 -0.61
N PRO A 132 4.18 -11.39 -0.81
CA PRO A 132 3.25 -10.28 -0.78
C PRO A 132 2.19 -10.46 -1.88
N SER A 133 0.96 -10.09 -1.57
CA SER A 133 -0.20 -10.18 -2.48
C SER A 133 -1.15 -8.98 -2.36
N GLY A 134 -0.72 -7.93 -1.65
CA GLY A 134 -1.45 -6.67 -1.51
C GLY A 134 -1.62 -5.98 -2.87
N LYS A 135 -2.74 -5.27 -3.00
CA LYS A 135 -3.04 -4.40 -4.14
C LYS A 135 -3.49 -3.06 -3.61
N LEU A 136 -2.98 -1.98 -4.17
CA LEU A 136 -3.25 -0.64 -3.72
C LEU A 136 -4.76 -0.33 -3.81
N ALA A 137 -5.34 0.05 -2.68
CA ALA A 137 -6.72 0.57 -2.60
C ALA A 137 -6.79 2.09 -2.82
N GLN A 138 -5.65 2.75 -2.95
CA GLN A 138 -5.50 4.18 -3.23
C GLN A 138 -4.46 4.37 -4.34
N SER A 139 -4.66 5.34 -5.24
CA SER A 139 -3.60 5.74 -6.18
C SER A 139 -2.51 6.49 -5.43
N ILE A 140 -1.24 6.22 -5.74
CA ILE A 140 -0.12 7.04 -5.26
C ILE A 140 0.19 8.04 -6.37
N PRO A 141 -0.17 9.33 -6.23
CA PRO A 141 0.09 10.34 -7.25
C PRO A 141 1.57 10.74 -7.26
N LEU A 142 2.01 11.37 -8.34
CA LEU A 142 3.34 11.98 -8.41
C LEU A 142 3.41 13.27 -7.57
N ASP A 143 2.32 14.04 -7.56
CA ASP A 143 2.13 15.27 -6.80
C ASP A 143 0.69 15.34 -6.31
N ILE A 144 0.45 15.86 -5.09
CA ILE A 144 -0.91 16.03 -4.56
C ILE A 144 -1.75 16.98 -5.43
N ASN A 145 -1.11 17.93 -6.10
CA ASN A 145 -1.77 18.87 -7.00
C ASN A 145 -2.27 18.24 -8.30
N ASP A 146 -1.89 16.99 -8.60
CA ASP A 146 -2.49 16.24 -9.70
C ASP A 146 -3.91 15.73 -9.35
N ASP A 147 -4.25 15.65 -8.06
CA ASP A 147 -5.58 15.22 -7.64
C ASP A 147 -6.63 16.30 -7.98
N PRO A 148 -7.72 15.94 -8.71
CA PRO A 148 -8.70 16.91 -9.16
C PRO A 148 -9.49 17.55 -8.01
N SER A 149 -9.48 16.95 -6.82
CA SER A 149 -10.11 17.52 -5.63
C SER A 149 -9.29 18.64 -5.01
N MET A 150 -7.98 18.72 -5.29
CA MET A 150 -7.06 19.64 -4.60
C MET A 150 -7.44 21.12 -4.78
N LEU A 151 -8.09 21.48 -5.88
CA LEU A 151 -8.60 22.83 -6.10
C LEU A 151 -9.64 23.26 -5.06
N ASN A 152 -10.45 22.32 -4.57
CA ASN A 152 -11.53 22.59 -3.61
C ASN A 152 -11.19 22.12 -2.19
N TRP A 153 -9.95 21.66 -1.95
CA TRP A 153 -9.51 21.18 -0.65
C TRP A 153 -8.80 22.31 0.14
N PRO A 154 -9.07 22.48 1.45
CA PRO A 154 -10.04 21.77 2.31
C PRO A 154 -11.45 22.41 2.28
N GLY A 155 -11.70 23.32 1.34
CA GLY A 155 -12.89 24.17 1.30
C GLY A 155 -12.63 25.54 1.88
N GLU A 156 -13.68 26.38 1.89
CA GLU A 156 -13.63 27.74 2.39
C GLU A 156 -14.96 28.13 3.04
N GLU A 157 -14.93 29.09 3.97
CA GLU A 157 -16.12 29.68 4.60
C GLU A 157 -17.17 28.69 5.16
N GLY A 158 -16.74 27.49 5.56
CA GLY A 158 -17.61 26.46 6.15
C GLY A 158 -18.32 25.55 5.15
N HIS A 159 -17.90 25.55 3.88
CA HIS A 159 -18.34 24.58 2.87
C HIS A 159 -17.16 24.06 2.04
N VAL A 160 -17.38 22.92 1.38
CA VAL A 160 -16.45 22.33 0.41
C VAL A 160 -17.26 21.86 -0.78
N ASP A 161 -16.88 22.34 -1.97
CA ASP A 161 -17.59 22.03 -3.21
C ASP A 161 -16.88 20.86 -3.90
N TYR A 162 -17.58 19.73 -4.05
CA TYR A 162 -17.05 18.52 -4.69
C TYR A 162 -17.05 18.68 -6.23
N GLY A 163 -16.23 19.61 -6.72
CA GLY A 163 -16.20 20.06 -8.12
C GLY A 163 -15.67 19.03 -9.11
N GLU A 164 -14.91 18.04 -8.65
CA GLU A 164 -14.44 16.90 -9.44
C GLU A 164 -15.57 15.92 -9.81
N GLY A 165 -16.70 15.98 -9.11
CA GLY A 165 -17.87 15.13 -9.34
C GLY A 165 -17.53 13.65 -9.17
N VAL A 166 -17.71 12.86 -10.23
CA VAL A 166 -17.41 11.41 -10.19
C VAL A 166 -15.94 11.08 -10.48
N PHE A 167 -15.14 12.07 -10.88
CA PHE A 167 -13.74 11.88 -11.26
C PHE A 167 -12.83 11.94 -10.03
N VAL A 168 -13.00 10.99 -9.10
CA VAL A 168 -12.19 10.88 -7.88
C VAL A 168 -11.09 9.84 -8.05
N GLY A 169 -9.84 10.20 -7.73
CA GLY A 169 -8.67 9.32 -7.80
C GLY A 169 -8.46 8.73 -9.20
N TYR A 170 -8.25 7.41 -9.29
CA TYR A 170 -7.99 6.71 -10.55
C TYR A 170 -9.05 6.98 -11.64
N ARG A 171 -10.30 7.30 -11.29
CA ARG A 171 -11.32 7.67 -12.28
C ARG A 171 -10.94 8.90 -13.08
N TYR A 172 -10.30 9.89 -12.43
CA TYR A 172 -9.74 11.04 -13.12
C TYR A 172 -8.46 10.67 -13.85
N TYR A 173 -7.50 10.07 -13.15
CA TYR A 173 -6.18 9.80 -13.72
C TYR A 173 -6.26 8.96 -15.00
N ASP A 174 -7.04 7.89 -15.00
CA ASP A 174 -7.22 7.00 -16.14
C ASP A 174 -7.99 7.69 -17.28
N THR A 175 -9.04 8.46 -16.97
CA THR A 175 -9.87 9.13 -17.98
C THR A 175 -9.09 10.21 -18.72
N TYR A 176 -8.25 10.95 -18.02
CA TYR A 176 -7.49 12.08 -18.57
C TYR A 176 -6.04 11.73 -18.91
N GLY A 177 -5.66 10.44 -18.82
CA GLY A 177 -4.32 9.95 -19.15
C GLY A 177 -3.21 10.59 -18.31
N LYS A 178 -3.48 10.85 -17.03
CA LYS A 178 -2.51 11.40 -16.09
C LYS A 178 -1.60 10.30 -15.56
N VAL A 179 -0.32 10.62 -15.44
CA VAL A 179 0.67 9.69 -14.87
C VAL A 179 0.53 9.73 -13.35
N VAL A 180 0.58 8.55 -12.75
CA VAL A 180 0.65 8.34 -11.29
C VAL A 180 1.90 7.51 -10.99
N ASP A 181 2.41 7.62 -9.77
CA ASP A 181 3.60 6.86 -9.34
C ASP A 181 3.27 5.36 -9.27
N TYR A 182 2.20 5.02 -8.54
CA TYR A 182 1.64 3.68 -8.50
C TYR A 182 0.11 3.71 -8.68
N PRO A 183 -0.43 3.04 -9.70
CA PRO A 183 -1.86 3.10 -9.99
C PRO A 183 -2.70 2.30 -9.00
N PHE A 184 -3.99 2.64 -8.91
CA PHE A 184 -4.96 1.85 -8.17
C PHE A 184 -4.95 0.38 -8.64
N GLY A 185 -5.00 -0.56 -7.69
CA GLY A 185 -4.91 -1.99 -7.95
C GLY A 185 -3.49 -2.50 -8.25
N TYR A 186 -2.46 -1.65 -8.25
CA TYR A 186 -1.08 -2.10 -8.42
C TYR A 186 -0.59 -2.89 -7.20
N GLY A 187 0.28 -3.87 -7.42
CA GLY A 187 0.98 -4.59 -6.38
C GLY A 187 1.76 -5.76 -6.94
N LEU A 188 2.98 -5.95 -6.46
CA LEU A 188 3.87 -7.02 -6.91
C LEU A 188 3.71 -8.29 -6.07
N SER A 189 4.33 -9.37 -6.55
CA SER A 189 4.43 -10.66 -5.87
C SER A 189 5.84 -11.21 -6.12
N TYR A 190 6.29 -12.11 -5.25
CA TYR A 190 7.50 -12.90 -5.53
C TYR A 190 7.27 -13.96 -6.61
N ALA A 191 6.00 -14.27 -6.91
CA ALA A 191 5.62 -15.13 -8.02
C ALA A 191 5.32 -14.34 -9.29
N THR A 192 5.34 -15.03 -10.43
CA THR A 192 4.89 -14.50 -11.72
C THR A 192 3.59 -15.17 -12.13
N PHE A 193 2.72 -14.44 -12.81
CA PHE A 193 1.42 -14.93 -13.25
C PHE A 193 1.20 -14.58 -14.71
N GLU A 194 0.63 -15.53 -15.46
CA GLU A 194 0.17 -15.35 -16.82
C GLU A 194 -1.36 -15.42 -16.88
N ILE A 195 -1.97 -14.57 -17.70
CA ILE A 195 -3.41 -14.58 -17.97
C ILE A 195 -3.60 -14.99 -19.44
N ALA A 196 -4.32 -16.09 -19.66
CA ALA A 196 -4.58 -16.66 -20.97
C ALA A 196 -6.07 -17.00 -21.16
N ASP A 197 -6.43 -17.40 -22.38
CA ASP A 197 -7.77 -17.87 -22.75
C ASP A 197 -8.90 -16.91 -22.37
N VAL A 198 -8.64 -15.60 -22.48
CA VAL A 198 -9.63 -14.57 -22.17
C VAL A 198 -10.76 -14.63 -23.19
N ALA A 199 -11.96 -14.93 -22.71
CA ALA A 199 -13.16 -14.99 -23.53
C ALA A 199 -14.30 -14.21 -22.87
N ALA A 200 -15.09 -13.52 -23.69
CA ALA A 200 -16.29 -12.82 -23.27
C ALA A 200 -17.49 -13.35 -24.06
N ALA A 201 -18.54 -13.76 -23.35
CA ALA A 201 -19.76 -14.26 -23.96
C ALA A 201 -20.97 -13.47 -23.46
N LYS A 202 -21.82 -13.02 -24.38
CA LYS A 202 -23.14 -12.45 -24.03
C LYS A 202 -24.02 -13.57 -23.46
N THR A 203 -24.62 -13.35 -22.30
CA THR A 203 -25.47 -14.33 -21.59
C THR A 203 -26.94 -13.93 -21.50
N GLY A 204 -27.28 -12.74 -21.99
CA GLY A 204 -28.64 -12.18 -21.93
C GLY A 204 -28.72 -10.81 -22.59
N ALA A 205 -29.88 -10.16 -22.54
CA ALA A 205 -30.09 -8.86 -23.20
C ALA A 205 -29.04 -7.81 -22.81
N ASN A 206 -28.72 -7.75 -21.51
CA ASN A 206 -27.77 -6.82 -20.90
C ASN A 206 -26.80 -7.54 -19.94
N THR A 207 -26.46 -8.80 -20.21
CA THR A 207 -25.54 -9.58 -19.36
C THR A 207 -24.47 -10.24 -20.21
N ALA A 208 -23.26 -10.35 -19.65
CA ALA A 208 -22.15 -11.06 -20.23
C ALA A 208 -21.37 -11.80 -19.13
N THR A 209 -20.60 -12.80 -19.54
CA THR A 209 -19.65 -13.51 -18.68
C THR A 209 -18.28 -13.41 -19.33
N VAL A 210 -17.28 -13.06 -18.52
CA VAL A 210 -15.87 -13.09 -18.91
C VAL A 210 -15.21 -14.26 -18.19
N THR A 211 -14.46 -15.06 -18.92
CA THR A 211 -13.66 -16.16 -18.40
C THR A 211 -12.21 -15.95 -18.79
N ALA A 212 -11.28 -16.30 -17.90
CA ALA A 212 -9.85 -16.28 -18.17
C ALA A 212 -9.18 -17.37 -17.32
N THR A 213 -8.06 -17.88 -17.82
CA THR A 213 -7.17 -18.77 -17.07
C THR A 213 -6.05 -17.93 -16.48
N VAL A 214 -5.81 -18.09 -15.17
CA VAL A 214 -4.65 -17.47 -14.50
C VAL A 214 -3.74 -18.59 -14.02
N THR A 215 -2.48 -18.52 -14.40
CA THR A 215 -1.48 -19.54 -14.08
C THR A 215 -0.33 -18.90 -13.34
N ASN A 216 0.04 -19.46 -12.19
CA ASN A 216 1.32 -19.14 -11.55
C ASN A 216 2.44 -19.80 -12.37
N THR A 217 3.33 -18.99 -12.93
CA THR A 217 4.44 -19.39 -13.80
C THR A 217 5.78 -19.43 -13.07
N SER A 218 5.77 -19.45 -11.74
CA SER A 218 6.95 -19.50 -10.89
C SER A 218 6.93 -20.72 -9.96
N ASP A 219 8.07 -20.97 -9.29
CA ASP A 219 8.20 -22.00 -8.27
C ASP A 219 7.78 -21.50 -6.86
N VAL A 220 7.34 -20.24 -6.74
CA VAL A 220 6.91 -19.64 -5.48
C VAL A 220 5.41 -19.81 -5.31
N ALA A 221 5.01 -20.48 -4.23
CA ALA A 221 3.61 -20.50 -3.83
C ALA A 221 3.17 -19.08 -3.43
N ALA A 222 2.37 -18.46 -4.29
CA ALA A 222 1.75 -17.18 -4.04
C ALA A 222 0.26 -17.29 -4.32
N ALA A 223 -0.56 -16.75 -3.42
CA ALA A 223 -1.97 -16.61 -3.68
C ALA A 223 -2.18 -15.53 -4.76
N GLY A 224 -2.56 -15.97 -5.95
CA GLY A 224 -2.99 -15.12 -7.06
C GLY A 224 -4.37 -15.56 -7.53
N GLU A 225 -5.37 -15.49 -6.66
CA GLU A 225 -6.74 -15.83 -7.04
C GLU A 225 -7.50 -14.58 -7.52
N LEU A 226 -8.03 -14.63 -8.75
CA LEU A 226 -9.02 -13.66 -9.19
C LEU A 226 -10.29 -13.78 -8.36
N THR A 227 -10.74 -12.64 -7.85
CA THR A 227 -11.90 -12.52 -6.97
C THR A 227 -13.21 -12.79 -7.73
N LYS A 228 -14.01 -13.80 -7.34
CA LYS A 228 -15.42 -13.93 -7.76
C LYS A 228 -16.29 -12.89 -7.07
N LEU A 229 -16.75 -11.90 -7.84
CA LEU A 229 -17.53 -10.76 -7.37
C LEU A 229 -18.96 -11.18 -7.00
N PRO A 230 -19.54 -10.65 -5.91
CA PRO A 230 -20.95 -10.85 -5.61
C PRO A 230 -21.82 -10.13 -6.64
N ASP A 231 -22.76 -10.85 -7.24
CA ASP A 231 -23.66 -10.28 -8.24
C ASP A 231 -24.82 -9.51 -7.57
N ASN A 232 -24.57 -8.26 -7.17
CA ASN A 232 -25.57 -7.40 -6.54
C ASN A 232 -25.55 -5.97 -7.12
N ALA A 233 -26.57 -5.16 -6.82
CA ALA A 233 -26.76 -3.83 -7.40
C ALA A 233 -25.59 -2.87 -7.09
N MET A 234 -25.05 -2.90 -5.87
CA MET A 234 -23.88 -2.10 -5.49
C MET A 234 -22.65 -2.52 -6.29
N MET A 235 -22.43 -3.83 -6.44
CA MET A 235 -21.30 -4.36 -7.18
C MET A 235 -21.41 -4.09 -8.68
N ARG A 236 -22.62 -4.13 -9.26
CA ARG A 236 -22.86 -3.74 -10.66
C ARG A 236 -22.67 -2.24 -10.86
N MET A 237 -23.12 -1.40 -9.93
CA MET A 237 -22.90 0.05 -9.99
C MET A 237 -21.41 0.40 -9.87
N PHE A 238 -20.70 -0.30 -8.97
CA PHE A 238 -19.26 -0.24 -8.82
C PHE A 238 -18.54 -0.66 -10.11
N LEU A 239 -18.82 -1.86 -10.64
CA LEU A 239 -18.19 -2.40 -11.86
C LEU A 239 -18.52 -1.62 -13.13
N ASN A 240 -19.74 -1.11 -13.28
CA ASN A 240 -20.12 -0.26 -14.42
C ASN A 240 -19.37 1.08 -14.43
N SER A 241 -18.84 1.50 -13.27
CA SER A 241 -18.03 2.71 -13.10
C SER A 241 -16.53 2.46 -13.07
N MET A 242 -16.09 1.20 -13.21
CA MET A 242 -14.68 0.81 -13.18
C MET A 242 -14.15 0.53 -14.59
N PRO A 243 -12.99 1.06 -15.01
CA PRO A 243 -12.08 0.31 -15.88
C PRO A 243 -11.68 -1.01 -15.21
N ILE A 244 -11.56 -2.07 -16.01
CA ILE A 244 -11.45 -3.50 -15.66
C ILE A 244 -10.29 -3.90 -14.70
N ASN A 245 -9.46 -2.97 -14.23
CA ASN A 245 -8.10 -3.25 -13.78
C ASN A 245 -7.86 -3.49 -12.27
N SER A 246 -8.86 -3.72 -11.42
CA SER A 246 -8.57 -3.79 -9.97
C SER A 246 -9.47 -4.73 -9.17
N LEU A 247 -9.11 -6.02 -9.13
CA LEU A 247 -9.83 -7.04 -8.37
C LEU A 247 -8.87 -8.11 -7.82
N SER A 248 -8.38 -8.01 -6.57
CA SER A 248 -7.58 -9.12 -6.00
C SER A 248 -7.65 -9.42 -4.51
N THR A 249 -8.31 -8.65 -3.63
CA THR A 249 -7.94 -8.74 -2.19
C THR A 249 -9.11 -8.92 -1.20
N LEU A 250 -10.10 -9.80 -1.46
CA LEU A 250 -11.18 -10.03 -0.46
C LEU A 250 -11.68 -11.48 -0.24
N LEU A 251 -11.18 -12.54 -0.90
CA LEU A 251 -11.97 -13.80 -1.02
C LEU A 251 -11.43 -15.09 -0.38
N GLY A 252 -10.66 -14.99 0.70
CA GLY A 252 -10.43 -16.17 1.55
C GLY A 252 -11.68 -16.61 2.32
N GLU A 253 -11.68 -17.84 2.87
CA GLU A 253 -12.67 -18.31 3.86
C GLU A 253 -12.88 -17.31 5.01
N GLY A 254 -11.81 -16.60 5.42
CA GLY A 254 -11.88 -15.53 6.40
C GLY A 254 -12.68 -14.30 5.94
N GLY A 255 -12.47 -13.84 4.70
CA GLY A 255 -13.19 -12.72 4.11
C GLY A 255 -14.68 -13.00 3.93
N LYS A 256 -15.03 -14.24 3.54
CA LYS A 256 -16.43 -14.70 3.46
C LYS A 256 -17.13 -14.70 4.82
N LYS A 257 -16.43 -15.10 5.89
CA LYS A 257 -16.98 -15.10 7.25
C LYS A 257 -17.22 -13.69 7.77
N ILE A 258 -16.29 -12.77 7.54
CA ILE A 258 -16.42 -11.36 7.93
C ILE A 258 -17.56 -10.68 7.15
N ALA A 259 -17.63 -10.88 5.83
CA ALA A 259 -18.70 -10.33 5.01
C ALA A 259 -20.09 -10.86 5.41
N LYS A 260 -20.19 -12.17 5.67
CA LYS A 260 -21.44 -12.77 6.17
C LYS A 260 -21.84 -12.18 7.51
N PHE A 261 -20.90 -12.05 8.45
CA PHE A 261 -21.16 -11.46 9.76
C PHE A 261 -21.66 -10.01 9.63
N MET A 262 -21.01 -9.16 8.85
CA MET A 262 -21.42 -7.76 8.67
C MET A 262 -22.81 -7.63 8.05
N VAL A 263 -23.14 -8.47 7.06
CA VAL A 263 -24.47 -8.49 6.43
C VAL A 263 -25.54 -8.94 7.41
N ASP A 264 -25.26 -9.98 8.21
CA ASP A 264 -26.19 -10.50 9.21
C ASP A 264 -26.43 -9.48 10.33
N GLU A 265 -25.41 -8.72 10.76
CA GLU A 265 -25.55 -7.65 11.76
C GLU A 265 -26.29 -6.43 11.21
N TYR A 266 -25.97 -5.99 9.99
CA TYR A 266 -26.67 -4.90 9.33
C TYR A 266 -28.17 -5.21 9.15
N ALA A 267 -28.51 -6.46 8.81
CA ALA A 267 -29.90 -6.90 8.69
C ALA A 267 -30.67 -6.90 10.03
N LYS A 268 -29.98 -6.99 11.17
CA LYS A 268 -30.59 -6.86 12.51
C LYS A 268 -30.84 -5.41 12.89
N LEU A 269 -29.97 -4.50 12.45
CA LEU A 269 -30.07 -3.06 12.73
C LEU A 269 -31.03 -2.33 11.78
N ALA A 270 -31.31 -2.90 10.60
CA ALA A 270 -32.20 -2.35 9.58
C ALA A 270 -33.68 -2.75 9.75
N LYS A 271 -34.09 -3.18 10.95
CA LYS A 271 -35.49 -3.42 11.37
C LYS A 271 -35.81 -2.62 12.61
#